data_AF-A0A285I0N5-F1
#
_entry.id   AF-A0A285I0N5-F1
#
_cell.length_a   1.000
_cell.length_b   1.000
_cell.length_c   1.000
_cell.angle_alpha   90.00
_cell.angle_beta   90.00
_cell.angle_gamma   90.00
#
_symmetry.space_group_name_H-M   'P 1'
#
loop_
_entity.id
_entity.type
_entity.pdbx_description
1 polymer ?
#
loop_
_entity_poly.entity_id
_entity_poly.type
_entity_poly.pdbx_seq_one_letter_code
_entity_poly.pdbx_strand_id
1 'polypeptide(L)' 'MDTYSLLREFADSWMLLVLFLFFGAVVLWVFRPGARRTYQETAGIPFRHEDRPAAASASVEAQAGKDLAK' A
#
# COMPACT_ATOMS: atom_id res chain seq x y z
N MET A 1 22.56 44.66 20.11
CA MET A 1 21.72 43.46 20.25
C MET A 1 22.49 42.50 21.13
N ASP A 2 22.05 42.32 22.38
CA ASP A 2 22.74 41.48 23.35
C ASP A 2 22.48 39.99 23.08
N THR A 3 23.44 39.13 23.42
CA THR A 3 23.42 37.66 23.17
C THR A 3 22.16 36.99 23.69
N TYR A 4 21.59 37.49 24.79
CA TYR A 4 20.35 37.01 25.38
C TYR A 4 19.15 37.16 24.44
N SER A 5 19.03 38.27 23.72
CA SER A 5 17.94 38.48 22.77
C SER A 5 18.00 37.50 21.61
N LEU A 6 19.19 37.21 21.08
CA LEU A 6 19.38 36.20 20.03
C LEU A 6 18.96 34.80 20.50
N LEU A 7 19.38 34.40 21.70
CA LEU A 7 19.02 33.09 22.26
C LEU A 7 17.51 32.96 22.53
N ARG A 8 16.88 34.03 23.00
CA ARG A 8 15.45 34.08 23.29
C ARG A 8 14.61 33.93 22.03
N GLU A 9 14.95 34.67 20.97
CA GLU A 9 14.21 34.66 19.71
C GLU A 9 14.32 33.30 19.02
N PHE A 10 15.50 32.66 19.09
CA PHE A 10 15.68 31.28 18.68
C PHE A 10 14.78 30.32 19.47
N ALA A 11 14.81 30.39 20.80
CA ALA A 11 14.00 29.53 21.68
C ALA A 11 12.49 29.66 21.43
N ASP A 12 11.98 30.86 21.16
CA ASP A 12 10.56 31.11 20.90
C ASP A 12 10.07 30.43 19.61
N SER A 13 10.93 30.25 18.60
CA SER A 13 10.55 29.70 17.30
C SER A 13 10.59 28.16 17.21
N TRP A 14 11.13 27.46 18.21
CA TRP A 14 11.31 26.00 18.16
C TRP A 14 10.00 25.21 18.09
N MET A 15 8.99 25.58 18.88
CA MET A 15 7.71 24.87 18.88
C MET A 15 7.00 25.00 17.53
N LEU A 16 7.06 26.19 16.92
CA LEU A 16 6.51 26.43 15.58
C LEU A 16 7.24 25.59 14.52
N LEU A 17 8.56 25.49 14.59
CA LEU A 17 9.34 24.64 13.69
C LEU A 17 8.98 23.15 13.83
N VAL A 18 8.82 22.65 15.06
CA VAL A 18 8.41 21.26 15.32
C VAL A 18 7.05 20.98 14.69
N LEU A 19 6.06 21.86 14.89
CA LEU A 19 4.72 21.68 14.32
C LEU A 19 4.75 21.72 12.78
N PHE A 20 5.53 22.62 12.20
CA PHE A 20 5.70 22.72 10.76
C PHE A 20 6.34 21.46 10.16
N LEU A 21 7.41 20.95 10.78
CA LEU A 21 8.06 19.71 10.36
C LEU A 21 7.14 18.50 10.53
N PHE A 22 6.41 18.42 11.64
CA PHE A 22 5.42 17.37 11.88
C PHE A 22 4.33 17.37 10.81
N PHE A 23 3.77 18.54 10.51
CA PHE A 23 2.77 18.69 9.45
C PHE A 23 3.33 18.25 8.10
N GLY A 24 4.52 18.71 7.72
CA GLY A 24 5.20 18.28 6.50
C GLY A 24 5.43 16.77 6.45
N ALA A 25 5.85 16.17 7.57
CA ALA A 25 6.04 14.72 7.68
C ALA A 25 4.73 13.95 7.46
N VAL A 26 3.61 14.41 8.02
CA VAL A 26 2.28 13.80 7.79
C VAL A 26 1.86 13.91 6.33
N VAL A 27 2.04 15.07 5.71
CA VAL A 27 1.74 15.28 4.28
C VAL A 27 2.54 14.31 3.42
N LEU A 28 3.86 14.21 3.64
CA LEU A 28 4.72 13.26 2.92
C LEU A 28 4.34 11.80 3.19
N TRP A 29 3.90 11.48 4.39
CA TRP A 29 3.47 10.14 4.77
C TRP A 29 2.16 9.73 4.07
N VAL A 30 1.20 10.65 3.91
CA VAL A 30 -0.04 10.40 3.16
C VAL A 30 0.24 10.11 1.68
N PHE A 31 1.22 10.80 1.09
CA PHE A 31 1.64 10.53 -0.29
C PHE A 31 2.49 9.26 -0.45
N ARG A 32 2.91 8.61 0.64
CA ARG A 32 3.71 7.37 0.56
C ARG A 32 2.85 6.24 -0.02
N PRO A 33 3.18 5.68 -1.21
CA PRO A 33 2.35 4.72 -1.93
C PRO A 33 2.45 3.29 -1.35
N GLY A 34 2.40 3.13 -0.02
CA GLY A 34 2.58 1.85 0.66
C GLY A 34 1.38 0.91 0.59
N ALA A 35 0.16 1.46 0.52
CA ALA A 35 -1.06 0.65 0.59
C ALA A 35 -1.55 0.14 -0.78
N ARG A 36 -1.03 0.66 -1.89
CA ARG A 36 -1.56 0.32 -3.24
C ARG A 36 -1.32 -1.13 -3.64
N ARG A 37 -0.31 -1.81 -3.08
CA ARG A 37 0.06 -3.18 -3.47
C ARG A 37 -0.98 -4.21 -3.01
N THR A 38 -1.51 -4.07 -1.80
CA THR A 38 -2.49 -5.03 -1.24
C THR A 38 -3.86 -4.92 -1.93
N TYR A 39 -4.28 -3.72 -2.34
CA TYR A 39 -5.57 -3.52 -3.02
C TYR A 39 -5.59 -4.05 -4.46
N GLN A 40 -4.45 -4.07 -5.15
CA GLN A 40 -4.35 -4.61 -6.52
C GLN A 40 -4.53 -6.12 -6.57
N GLU A 41 -4.07 -6.86 -5.56
CA GLU A 41 -4.27 -8.33 -5.52
C GLU A 41 -5.73 -8.72 -5.26
N THR A 42 -6.42 -8.00 -4.38
CA THR A 42 -7.84 -8.29 -4.07
C THR A 42 -8.78 -7.85 -5.19
N ALA A 43 -8.51 -6.72 -5.85
CA ALA A 43 -9.32 -6.23 -6.97
C ALA A 43 -9.34 -7.18 -8.18
N GLY A 44 -8.30 -8.01 -8.33
CA GLY A 44 -8.24 -9.03 -9.38
C GLY A 44 -9.07 -10.28 -9.09
N ILE A 45 -9.60 -10.50 -7.88
CA ILE A 45 -10.31 -11.74 -7.52
C ILE A 45 -11.55 -11.98 -8.40
N PRO A 46 -12.45 -10.99 -8.64
CA PRO A 46 -13.63 -11.21 -9.48
C PRO A 46 -13.28 -11.39 -10.96
N PHE A 47 -12.26 -10.66 -11.44
CA PHE A 47 -11.90 -10.61 -12.86
C PHE A 47 -10.82 -11.63 -13.29
N ARG A 48 -10.28 -12.42 -12.35
CA ARG A 48 -9.22 -13.41 -12.60
C ARG A 48 -9.62 -14.55 -13.55
N HIS A 49 -10.89 -14.66 -13.89
CA HIS A 49 -11.45 -15.75 -14.71
C HIS A 49 -12.12 -15.26 -16.01
N GLU A 50 -11.99 -13.98 -16.34
CA GLU A 50 -12.64 -13.41 -17.55
C GLU A 50 -11.83 -13.73 -18.83
N ASP A 51 -10.49 -13.70 -18.76
CA ASP A 51 -9.63 -13.86 -19.94
C ASP A 51 -9.28 -15.32 -20.28
N ARG A 52 -9.42 -16.25 -19.34
CA ARG A 52 -9.20 -17.69 -19.57
C ARG A 52 -10.17 -18.49 -18.71
N PRO A 53 -11.03 -19.33 -19.33
CA PRO A 53 -11.86 -20.23 -18.54
C PRO A 53 -10.92 -21.11 -17.71
N ALA A 54 -11.20 -21.23 -16.42
CA ALA A 54 -10.52 -22.20 -15.58
C ALA A 54 -10.56 -23.54 -16.31
N ALA A 55 -9.41 -24.21 -16.44
CA ALA A 55 -9.29 -25.54 -17.01
C ALA A 55 -9.95 -26.61 -16.12
N ALA A 56 -11.14 -26.33 -15.57
CA ALA A 56 -12.02 -27.24 -14.86
C ALA A 56 -12.51 -28.37 -15.78
N SER A 57 -12.44 -28.19 -17.10
CA SER A 57 -12.71 -29.24 -18.09
C SER A 57 -11.55 -30.26 -18.21
N ALA A 58 -10.31 -29.86 -17.93
CA ALA A 58 -9.15 -30.75 -18.12
C ALA A 58 -8.97 -31.77 -16.98
N SER A 59 -9.38 -31.45 -15.75
CA SER A 59 -9.30 -32.36 -14.62
C SER A 59 -10.43 -33.40 -14.61
N VAL A 60 -11.62 -33.05 -15.09
CA VAL A 60 -12.77 -33.97 -15.19
C VAL A 60 -12.55 -35.02 -16.28
N GLU A 61 -11.97 -34.63 -17.42
CA GLU A 61 -11.68 -35.54 -18.53
C GLU A 61 -10.51 -36.50 -18.21
N ALA A 62 -9.48 -36.01 -17.51
CA ALA A 62 -8.35 -36.84 -17.08
C ALA A 62 -8.66 -37.83 -15.94
N GLN A 63 -9.73 -37.59 -15.17
CA GLN A 63 -10.22 -38.54 -14.15
C GLN A 63 -11.21 -39.54 -14.77
N ALA A 64 -12.14 -39.09 -15.61
CA ALA A 64 -13.09 -39.98 -16.29
C ALA A 64 -12.40 -41.05 -17.16
N GLY A 65 -11.29 -40.72 -17.82
CA GLY A 65 -10.51 -41.70 -18.59
C GLY A 65 -9.79 -42.76 -17.75
N LYS A 66 -9.53 -42.50 -16.46
CA LYS A 66 -8.91 -43.46 -15.54
C LYS A 66 -9.94 -44.39 -14.90
N ASP A 67 -11.15 -43.90 -14.66
CA ASP A 67 -12.26 -44.68 -14.13
C ASP A 67 -12.87 -45.64 -15.18
N LEU A 68 -12.76 -45.31 -16.47
CA LEU A 68 -13.18 -46.18 -17.58
C LEU A 68 -12.16 -47.26 -17.95
N ALA A 69 -10.91 -47.11 -17.51
CA ALA A 69 -9.81 -48.06 -17.79
C ALA A 69 -9.57 -49.07 -16.66
N LYS A 70 -10.43 -49.08 -15.64
CA LYS A 70 -10.43 -50.00 -14.50
C LYS A 70 -11.62 -50.96 -14.59
#